data_AF-A0A1R0KID2-F1
#
_entry.id   AF-A0A1R0KID2-F1
#
_cell.length_a   1.000
_cell.length_b   1.000
_cell.length_c   1.000
_cell.angle_alpha   90.00
_cell.angle_beta   90.00
_cell.angle_gamma   90.00
#
_symmetry.space_group_name_H-M   'P 1'
#
loop_
_entity.id
_entity.type
_entity.pdbx_description
1 polymer ?
#
loop_
_entity_poly.entity_id
_entity_poly.type
_entity_poly.pdbx_seq_one_letter_code
_entity_poly.pdbx_strand_id
1 'polypeptide(L)' 'MPNKLTTAVAVAVMSLAFAAPANAETRYYQQTVTGSTKAECETAGSQLAQQKRAEGFLVTWTGCGYRNFQYSGLVGWSD' A
#
# COMPACT_ATOMS: atom_id res chain seq x y z
N MET A 1 7.24 -54.16 24.36
CA MET A 1 7.18 -54.05 22.88
C MET A 1 5.85 -53.38 22.51
N PRO A 2 5.80 -52.07 22.23
CA PRO A 2 4.58 -51.41 21.81
C PRO A 2 4.43 -51.41 20.28
N ASN A 3 3.17 -51.58 19.87
CA ASN A 3 2.63 -51.65 18.51
C ASN A 3 3.12 -50.54 17.56
N LYS A 4 3.53 -50.92 16.35
CA LYS A 4 3.65 -50.01 15.21
C LYS A 4 2.25 -49.82 14.59
N LEU A 5 1.64 -48.67 14.83
CA LEU A 5 0.49 -48.20 14.06
C LEU A 5 1.00 -47.31 12.94
N THR A 6 0.97 -47.83 11.72
CA THR A 6 1.37 -47.13 10.50
C THR A 6 0.23 -46.23 10.05
N THR A 7 0.31 -44.94 10.34
CA THR A 7 -0.69 -43.95 9.92
C THR A 7 -0.35 -43.46 8.50
N ALA A 8 -1.07 -43.95 7.49
CA ALA A 8 -1.00 -43.41 6.14
C ALA A 8 -1.72 -42.06 6.08
N VAL A 9 -0.96 -40.97 6.04
CA VAL A 9 -1.51 -39.63 5.82
C VAL A 9 -1.77 -39.48 4.32
N ALA A 10 -3.04 -39.55 3.93
CA ALA A 10 -3.47 -39.20 2.59
C ALA A 10 -3.33 -37.68 2.41
N VAL A 11 -2.33 -37.24 1.64
CA VAL A 11 -2.19 -35.84 1.24
C VAL A 11 -3.16 -35.60 0.08
N ALA A 12 -4.33 -35.04 0.40
CA ALA A 12 -5.23 -34.50 -0.61
C ALA A 12 -4.58 -33.25 -1.20
N VAL A 13 -3.96 -33.39 -2.38
CA VAL A 13 -3.50 -32.26 -3.17
C VAL A 13 -4.73 -31.59 -3.76
N MET A 14 -5.29 -30.62 -3.05
CA MET A 14 -6.26 -29.70 -3.64
C MET A 14 -5.54 -28.91 -4.72
N SER A 15 -5.91 -29.16 -5.98
CA SER A 15 -5.53 -28.34 -7.12
C SER A 15 -5.95 -26.91 -6.84
N LEU A 16 -5.00 -26.05 -6.46
CA LEU A 16 -5.18 -24.61 -6.42
C LEU A 16 -5.50 -24.18 -7.85
N ALA A 17 -6.78 -23.96 -8.13
CA ALA A 17 -7.18 -23.28 -9.35
C ALA A 17 -6.53 -21.90 -9.29
N PHE A 18 -5.52 -21.67 -10.13
CA PHE A 18 -5.03 -20.34 -10.43
C PHE A 18 -6.19 -19.60 -11.09
N ALA A 19 -7.00 -18.92 -10.28
CA ALA A 19 -7.82 -17.83 -10.78
C ALA A 19 -6.82 -16.83 -11.36
N ALA A 20 -6.70 -16.80 -12.69
CA ALA A 20 -6.04 -15.70 -13.37
C ALA A 20 -6.62 -14.41 -12.78
N PRO A 21 -5.78 -13.46 -12.31
CA PRO A 21 -6.30 -12.24 -11.69
C PRO A 21 -7.21 -11.59 -12.72
N ALA A 22 -8.50 -11.53 -12.39
CA ALA A 22 -9.48 -10.79 -13.16
C ALA A 22 -9.02 -9.33 -13.12
N ASN A 23 -8.36 -8.88 -14.19
CA ASN A 23 -7.85 -7.54 -14.43
C ASN A 23 -7.54 -6.78 -13.12
N ALA A 24 -6.33 -6.95 -12.59
CA ALA A 24 -5.82 -6.03 -11.59
C ALA A 24 -5.64 -4.65 -12.27
N GLU A 25 -6.74 -3.90 -12.43
CA GLU A 25 -6.70 -2.51 -12.84
C GLU A 25 -5.95 -1.75 -11.75
N THR A 26 -4.81 -1.18 -12.11
CA THR A 26 -4.06 -0.26 -11.26
C THR A 26 -4.99 0.86 -10.81
N ARG A 27 -5.24 0.93 -9.50
CA ARG A 27 -6.05 1.96 -8.85
C ARG A 27 -5.17 3.12 -8.47
N TYR A 28 -5.61 4.32 -8.82
CA TYR A 28 -4.92 5.56 -8.49
C TYR A 28 -5.65 6.29 -7.37
N TYR A 29 -4.89 6.68 -6.36
CA TYR A 29 -5.37 7.42 -5.21
C TYR A 29 -4.58 8.72 -5.10
N GLN A 30 -5.22 9.76 -4.58
CA GLN A 30 -4.58 11.04 -4.30
C GLN A 30 -5.17 11.67 -3.05
N GLN A 31 -4.32 12.33 -2.28
CA GLN A 31 -4.72 13.07 -1.10
C GLN A 31 -3.99 14.42 -1.06
N THR A 32 -4.76 15.47 -0.86
CA THR A 32 -4.24 16.80 -0.60
C THR A 32 -3.75 16.89 0.84
N VAL A 33 -2.54 17.40 1.01
CA VAL A 33 -1.98 17.79 2.31
C VAL A 33 -1.87 19.32 2.36
N THR A 34 -2.13 19.90 3.52
CA THR A 34 -2.10 21.34 3.74
C THR A 34 -1.36 21.68 5.02
N GLY A 35 -0.72 22.85 5.06
CA GLY A 35 -0.05 23.37 6.25
C GLY A 35 -0.07 24.90 6.30
N SER A 36 0.02 25.46 7.50
CA SER A 36 0.13 26.91 7.69
C SER A 36 1.53 27.41 7.32
N THR A 37 2.53 26.52 7.44
CA THR A 37 3.90 26.75 6.99
C THR A 37 4.33 25.70 5.95
N LYS A 38 5.39 26.02 5.19
CA LYS A 38 5.98 25.08 4.22
C LYS A 38 6.41 23.78 4.91
N ALA A 39 7.06 23.91 6.08
CA ALA A 39 7.59 22.77 6.83
C ALA A 39 6.47 21.84 7.33
N GLU A 40 5.36 22.38 7.82
CA GLU A 40 4.19 21.58 8.23
C GLU A 40 3.64 20.77 7.07
N CYS A 41 3.44 21.42 5.92
CA CYS A 41 2.92 20.75 4.73
C CYS A 41 3.87 19.67 4.23
N GLU A 42 5.19 19.95 4.17
CA GLU A 42 6.19 18.98 3.73
C GLU A 42 6.31 17.80 4.69
N THR A 43 6.17 18.04 6.00
CA THR A 43 6.16 16.99 7.02
C THR A 43 4.95 16.08 6.83
N ALA A 44 3.75 16.65 6.70
CA ALA A 44 2.52 15.88 6.49
C ALA A 44 2.57 15.06 5.19
N GLY A 45 3.01 15.67 4.08
CA GLY A 45 3.14 14.99 2.80
C GLY A 45 4.17 13.87 2.82
N SER A 46 5.33 14.11 3.42
CA SER A 46 6.39 13.10 3.53
C SER A 46 5.99 11.93 4.43
N GLN A 47 5.31 12.21 5.55
CA GLN A 47 4.80 11.18 6.45
C GLN A 47 3.75 10.30 5.76
N LEU A 48 2.79 10.90 5.07
CA LEU A 48 1.79 10.15 4.30
C LEU A 48 2.45 9.32 3.19
N ALA A 49 3.41 9.90 2.47
CA ALA A 49 4.12 9.18 1.42
C ALA A 49 4.90 7.97 1.95
N GLN A 50 5.59 8.12 3.09
CA GLN A 50 6.28 7.02 3.76
C GLN A 50 5.31 5.94 4.24
N GLN A 51 4.18 6.34 4.83
CA GLN A 51 3.14 5.43 5.26
C GLN A 51 2.61 4.58 4.09
N LYS A 52 2.25 5.20 2.96
CA LYS A 52 1.72 4.49 1.79
C LYS A 52 2.76 3.57 1.13
N ARG A 53 4.03 3.97 1.12
CA ARG A 53 5.11 3.07 0.71
C ARG A 53 5.24 1.86 1.64
N ALA A 54 5.11 2.05 2.95
CA ALA A 54 5.16 0.96 3.93
C ALA A 54 3.94 0.02 3.82
N GLU A 55 2.79 0.53 3.37
CA GLU A 55 1.61 -0.27 3.04
C GLU A 55 1.77 -1.06 1.71
N GLY A 56 2.84 -0.83 0.95
CA GLY A 56 3.16 -1.55 -0.29
C GLY A 56 2.77 -0.83 -1.59
N PHE A 57 2.27 0.41 -1.52
CA PHE A 57 1.88 1.17 -2.71
C PHE A 57 3.08 1.84 -3.40
N LEU A 58 2.95 2.05 -4.72
CA LEU A 58 3.81 2.95 -5.49
C LEU A 58 3.38 4.40 -5.22
N VAL A 59 4.26 5.23 -4.66
CA VAL A 59 3.91 6.59 -4.20
C VAL A 59 4.62 7.68 -4.99
N THR A 60 3.86 8.69 -5.42
CA THR A 60 4.34 9.94 -6.01
C THR A 60 4.12 11.12 -5.04
N TRP A 61 5.21 11.82 -4.70
CA TRP A 61 5.19 13.00 -3.85
C TRP A 61 6.31 13.97 -4.29
N THR A 62 5.96 15.24 -4.51
CA THR A 62 6.90 16.24 -5.08
C THR A 62 7.15 17.43 -4.16
N GLY A 63 6.39 17.57 -3.07
CA GLY A 63 6.51 18.69 -2.13
C GLY A 63 5.29 19.61 -2.10
N CYS A 64 5.43 20.72 -1.37
CA CYS A 64 4.37 21.70 -1.17
C CYS A 64 4.63 23.01 -1.91
N GLY A 65 3.59 23.54 -2.53
CA GLY A 65 3.54 24.89 -3.09
C GLY A 65 2.68 25.82 -2.25
N TYR A 66 2.88 27.14 -2.38
CA TYR A 66 2.03 28.13 -1.72
C TYR A 66 0.90 28.56 -2.64
N ARG A 67 -0.36 28.39 -2.22
CA ARG A 67 -1.56 28.78 -2.99
C ARG A 67 -2.71 29.11 -2.05
N ASN A 68 -3.52 30.12 -2.39
CA ASN A 68 -4.70 30.54 -1.61
C ASN A 68 -4.38 30.77 -0.12
N PHE A 69 -3.28 31.47 0.16
CA PHE A 69 -2.81 31.80 1.52
C PHE A 69 -2.40 30.60 2.40
N GLN A 70 -2.21 29.41 1.82
CA GLN A 70 -1.77 28.21 2.53
C GLN A 70 -0.72 27.44 1.73
N TYR A 71 0.06 26.60 2.41
CA TYR A 71 0.90 25.61 1.73
C TYR A 71 0.09 24.36 1.47
N SER A 72 0.15 23.84 0.24
CA SER A 72 -0.52 22.60 -0.13
C SER A 72 0.29 21.76 -1.12
N GLY A 73 0.07 20.46 -1.08
CA GLY A 73 0.66 19.49 -1.99
C GLY A 73 -0.27 18.30 -2.20
N LEU A 74 0.02 17.47 -3.20
CA LEU A 74 -0.70 16.24 -3.48
C LEU A 74 0.21 15.04 -3.30
N VAL A 75 -0.18 14.10 -2.46
CA VAL A 75 0.44 12.77 -2.38
C VAL A 75 -0.45 11.81 -3.18
N GLY A 76 0.11 11.21 -4.23
CA GLY A 76 -0.57 10.21 -5.04
C GLY A 76 0.02 8.83 -4.83
N TRP A 77 -0.79 7.78 -4.94
CA TRP A 77 -0.29 6.40 -4.89
C TRP A 77 -1.12 5.43 -5.72
N SER A 78 -0.53 4.30 -6.11
CA SER A 78 -1.21 3.21 -6.81
C SER A 78 -0.79 1.84 -6.28
N ASP A 79 -1.66 0.85 -6.46
CA ASP A 79 -1.38 -0.57 -6.19
C ASP A 79 -0.55 -1.23 -7.31
#